data_AF-A0A9N7R168-F1
#
_entry.id   AF-A0A9N7R168-F1
#
_cell.length_a   1.000
_cell.length_b   1.000
_cell.length_c   1.000
_cell.angle_alpha   90.00
_cell.angle_beta   90.00
_cell.angle_gamma   90.00
#
_symmetry.space_group_name_H-M   'P 1'
#
loop_
_entity.id
_entity.type
_entity.pdbx_description
1 polymer ?
#
loop_
_entity_poly.entity_id
_entity_poly.type
_entity_poly.pdbx_seq_one_letter_code
_entity_poly.pdbx_strand_id
1 'polypeptide(L)'
;MYKESVPSPHDLEIKSKSPKELYQLTRDTSDYAWYSTRINLDRRDLPRRPDILPVLQVASLGHALLAFVNGEYVGFGHGSNVEKSHVFKNTVNLKIGDNEISILAMTVGLPNSGAYMEKRFAGPKVITLEGLMAGTLDITRNYWGQEVGVEGEKMQLFTEKGSKKVKWASANATPSPITWYKTYFDAPEGDNPVAIKMNSMAKGMVWVNGQSIGRYWVSYISPIGSPTQEEYHIPREYLKPKDNLLVVFEETGGNPEKMEIVTVNRDTICSVITEYHHPHVKTWERKNNEFRNITDPIKAAYLTCPDHKVIDKVEFASFGNSDNACGSFKPGPCDSTAVHDLVEKLCLGKTTCTIPFEREQLLNGAKELCPDVEKTLAIQVKCAGANKSDD
;
A
#
# COMPACT_ATOMS: atom_id res chain seq x y z
N MET A 1 -15.27 -5.64 -16.64
CA MET A 1 -14.05 -4.84 -16.85
C MET A 1 -14.24 -3.79 -17.93
N TYR A 2 -13.53 -2.69 -17.81
CA TYR A 2 -13.35 -1.65 -18.82
C TYR A 2 -11.84 -1.39 -18.94
N LYS A 3 -11.28 -1.51 -20.16
CA LYS A 3 -9.85 -1.35 -20.38
C LYS A 3 -9.54 0.09 -20.77
N GLU A 4 -8.55 0.70 -20.13
CA GLU A 4 -8.09 2.01 -20.54
C GLU A 4 -7.46 1.99 -21.92
N SER A 5 -7.67 3.08 -22.64
CA SER A 5 -7.03 3.29 -23.93
C SER A 5 -5.63 3.85 -23.73
N VAL A 6 -4.64 3.27 -24.43
CA VAL A 6 -3.30 3.85 -24.48
C VAL A 6 -3.35 5.02 -25.46
N PRO A 7 -3.06 6.26 -25.03
CA PRO A 7 -3.19 7.43 -25.88
C PRO A 7 -2.05 7.54 -26.88
N SER A 8 -2.34 8.12 -28.05
CA SER A 8 -1.33 8.54 -29.01
C SER A 8 -0.83 9.96 -28.69
N PRO A 9 0.36 10.37 -29.17
CA PRO A 9 0.93 11.68 -28.85
C PRO A 9 0.07 12.86 -29.29
N HIS A 10 -0.79 12.68 -30.29
CA HIS A 10 -1.66 13.73 -30.84
C HIS A 10 -2.88 13.99 -29.95
N ASP A 11 -3.37 12.96 -29.25
CA ASP A 11 -4.57 13.03 -28.40
C ASP A 11 -4.33 13.82 -27.12
N LEU A 12 -3.09 13.80 -26.62
CA LEU A 12 -2.73 14.37 -25.32
C LEU A 12 -2.60 15.91 -25.37
N GLU A 13 -3.27 16.64 -24.48
CA GLU A 13 -3.40 18.10 -24.59
C GLU A 13 -2.07 18.87 -24.56
N ILE A 14 -1.13 18.46 -23.70
CA ILE A 14 0.10 19.23 -23.45
C ILE A 14 1.21 18.75 -24.37
N LYS A 15 1.79 19.67 -25.16
CA LYS A 15 2.88 19.37 -26.10
C LYS A 15 4.19 19.98 -25.64
N SER A 16 5.31 19.27 -25.83
CA SER A 16 6.65 19.77 -25.50
C SER A 16 7.75 19.03 -26.28
N LYS A 17 8.98 19.55 -26.20
CA LYS A 17 10.19 18.91 -26.76
C LYS A 17 10.82 17.85 -25.85
N SER A 18 10.23 17.58 -24.69
CA SER A 18 10.70 16.58 -23.72
C SER A 18 9.62 16.34 -22.65
N PRO A 19 9.58 15.16 -22.01
CA PRO A 19 8.68 14.92 -20.88
C PRO A 19 8.81 16.01 -19.82
N LYS A 20 7.68 16.52 -19.32
CA LYS A 20 7.68 17.41 -18.16
C LYS A 20 7.92 16.59 -16.90
N GLU A 21 8.55 17.23 -15.93
CA GLU A 21 8.72 16.65 -14.60
C GLU A 21 7.35 16.34 -13.97
N LEU A 22 7.24 15.17 -13.31
CA LEU A 22 5.95 14.58 -12.94
C LEU A 22 5.21 15.36 -11.85
N TYR A 23 5.89 15.80 -10.78
CA TYR A 23 5.21 16.56 -9.71
C TYR A 23 4.66 17.89 -10.22
N GLN A 24 5.43 18.59 -11.05
CA GLN A 24 5.03 19.85 -11.65
C GLN A 24 3.88 19.68 -12.65
N LEU A 25 3.88 18.56 -13.38
CA LEU A 25 2.84 18.24 -14.34
C LEU A 25 1.52 17.88 -13.63
N THR A 26 1.54 16.94 -12.69
CA THR A 26 0.32 16.45 -12.03
C THR A 26 -0.21 17.41 -11.00
N ARG A 27 0.66 18.21 -10.34
CA ARG A 27 0.29 19.06 -9.20
C ARG A 27 -0.53 18.33 -8.14
N ASP A 28 -0.25 17.04 -7.98
CA ASP A 28 -0.95 16.12 -7.06
C ASP A 28 -2.48 16.03 -7.29
N THR A 29 -2.98 16.35 -8.49
CA THR A 29 -4.42 16.18 -8.82
C THR A 29 -4.75 14.75 -9.25
N SER A 30 -3.74 13.99 -9.67
CA SER A 30 -3.78 12.56 -9.93
C SER A 30 -2.39 11.98 -9.67
N ASP A 31 -2.32 10.70 -9.31
CA ASP A 31 -1.06 9.99 -9.23
C ASP A 31 -0.42 9.78 -10.60
N TYR A 32 -1.21 9.86 -11.69
CA TYR A 32 -0.81 9.41 -13.01
C TYR A 32 -0.57 10.57 -13.97
N ALA A 33 0.36 10.38 -14.90
CA ALA A 33 0.43 11.18 -16.12
C ALA A 33 0.88 10.32 -17.31
N TRP A 34 0.22 10.52 -18.44
CA TRP A 34 0.63 9.95 -19.72
C TRP A 34 1.69 10.82 -20.37
N TYR A 35 2.68 10.16 -20.97
CA TYR A 35 3.70 10.75 -21.85
C TYR A 35 3.76 9.88 -23.10
N SER A 36 3.47 10.45 -24.27
CA SER A 36 3.52 9.70 -25.52
C SER A 36 4.35 10.44 -26.57
N THR A 37 5.16 9.69 -27.31
CA THR A 37 5.93 10.19 -28.45
C THR A 37 5.81 9.25 -29.64
N ARG A 38 6.12 9.78 -30.83
CA ARG A 38 6.17 9.01 -32.07
C ARG A 38 7.56 9.13 -32.68
N ILE A 39 8.09 8.01 -33.13
CA ILE A 39 9.32 7.93 -33.90
C ILE A 39 9.05 7.21 -35.21
N ASN A 40 9.77 7.60 -36.26
CA ASN A 40 9.71 6.94 -37.56
C ASN A 40 11.04 6.21 -37.78
N LEU A 41 10.99 4.93 -38.16
CA LEU A 41 12.16 4.09 -38.36
C LEU A 41 12.17 3.49 -39.77
N ASP A 42 13.28 3.63 -40.47
CA ASP A 42 13.51 2.97 -41.75
C ASP A 42 13.97 1.52 -41.55
N ARG A 43 13.91 0.70 -42.61
CA ARG A 43 14.44 -0.67 -42.59
C ARG A 43 15.92 -0.74 -42.18
N ARG A 44 16.70 0.30 -42.48
CA ARG A 44 18.13 0.38 -42.14
C ARG A 44 18.39 0.61 -40.64
N ASP A 45 17.41 1.12 -39.90
CA ASP A 45 17.56 1.43 -38.47
C ASP A 45 17.31 0.19 -37.61
N LEU A 46 16.46 -0.72 -38.08
CA LEU A 46 16.06 -1.92 -37.36
C LEU A 46 17.07 -3.07 -37.52
N PRO A 47 17.23 -3.94 -36.50
CA PRO A 47 18.06 -5.13 -36.59
C PRO A 47 17.74 -5.99 -37.83
N ARG A 48 18.79 -6.41 -38.54
CA ARG A 48 18.65 -7.33 -39.69
C ARG A 48 18.25 -8.73 -39.27
N ARG A 49 18.69 -9.13 -38.07
CA ARG A 49 18.43 -10.43 -37.45
C ARG A 49 17.14 -10.36 -36.64
N PRO A 50 16.16 -11.25 -36.87
CA PRO A 50 14.87 -11.22 -36.19
C PRO A 50 14.95 -11.61 -34.71
N ASP A 51 16.02 -12.30 -34.30
CA ASP A 51 16.26 -12.71 -32.91
C ASP A 51 16.87 -11.58 -32.04
N ILE A 52 17.25 -10.45 -32.64
CA ILE A 52 17.73 -9.28 -31.91
C ILE A 52 16.60 -8.27 -31.80
N LEU A 53 16.09 -8.10 -30.59
CA LEU A 53 15.06 -7.11 -30.29
C LEU A 53 15.68 -5.84 -29.70
N PRO A 54 15.31 -4.64 -30.19
CA PRO A 54 15.64 -3.39 -29.55
C PRO A 54 15.15 -3.35 -28.10
N VAL A 55 15.80 -2.55 -27.26
CA VAL A 55 15.45 -2.37 -25.84
C VAL A 55 15.00 -0.95 -25.60
N LEU A 56 13.81 -0.77 -25.04
CA LEU A 56 13.37 0.51 -24.50
C LEU A 56 13.93 0.66 -23.09
N GLN A 57 14.72 1.71 -22.90
CA GLN A 57 15.25 2.10 -21.62
C GLN A 57 14.66 3.45 -21.18
N VAL A 58 14.15 3.51 -19.96
CA VAL A 58 13.63 4.73 -19.33
C VAL A 58 14.31 4.92 -17.98
N ALA A 59 15.22 5.89 -17.89
CA ALA A 59 15.72 6.35 -16.60
C ALA A 59 14.71 7.33 -15.99
N SER A 60 14.12 6.94 -14.87
CA SER A 60 13.08 7.69 -14.16
C SER A 60 13.61 8.16 -12.80
N LEU A 61 13.22 9.37 -12.40
CA LEU A 61 13.46 9.88 -11.04
C LEU A 61 12.38 9.41 -10.05
N GLY A 62 11.46 8.55 -10.52
CA GLY A 62 10.47 7.86 -9.70
C GLY A 62 9.02 8.21 -10.07
N HIS A 63 8.02 7.66 -9.39
CA HIS A 63 8.17 6.53 -8.47
C HIS A 63 8.02 5.19 -9.20
N ALA A 64 7.13 5.13 -10.18
CA ALA A 64 6.95 3.98 -11.04
C ALA A 64 6.46 4.39 -12.43
N LEU A 65 6.50 3.45 -13.39
CA LEU A 65 5.97 3.65 -14.73
C LEU A 65 5.52 2.34 -15.37
N LEU A 66 4.52 2.43 -16.24
CA LEU A 66 4.22 1.41 -17.25
C LEU A 66 4.67 1.92 -18.61
N ALA A 67 5.26 1.04 -19.42
CA ALA A 67 5.63 1.32 -20.78
C ALA A 67 4.77 0.55 -21.78
N PHE A 68 4.41 1.23 -22.86
CA PHE A 68 3.65 0.69 -23.98
C PHE A 68 4.34 1.07 -25.29
N VAL A 69 4.37 0.14 -26.24
CA VAL A 69 4.86 0.37 -27.60
C VAL A 69 3.80 -0.09 -28.58
N ASN A 70 3.39 0.80 -29.48
CA ASN A 70 2.32 0.56 -30.46
C ASN A 70 1.00 0.09 -29.81
N GLY A 71 0.70 0.58 -28.60
CA GLY A 71 -0.48 0.20 -27.82
C GLY A 71 -0.35 -1.12 -27.05
N GLU A 72 0.75 -1.86 -27.24
CA GLU A 72 1.01 -3.11 -26.52
C GLU A 72 1.79 -2.84 -25.23
N TYR A 73 1.44 -3.56 -24.16
CA TYR A 73 2.11 -3.45 -22.87
C TYR A 73 3.50 -4.09 -22.92
N VAL A 74 4.51 -3.34 -22.49
CA VAL A 74 5.91 -3.77 -22.48
C VAL A 74 6.36 -4.16 -21.07
N GLY A 75 5.87 -3.47 -20.05
CA GLY A 75 6.22 -3.80 -18.68
C GLY A 75 6.02 -2.66 -17.69
N PHE A 76 6.33 -2.96 -16.43
CA PHE A 76 6.25 -2.08 -15.29
C PHE A 76 7.61 -1.96 -14.62
N GLY A 77 8.00 -0.74 -14.26
CA GLY A 77 9.23 -0.46 -13.51
C GLY A 77 8.93 0.45 -12.33
N HIS A 78 9.62 0.26 -11.21
CA HIS A 78 9.46 1.09 -10.02
C HIS A 78 10.74 1.21 -9.21
N GLY A 79 10.82 2.27 -8.41
CA GLY A 79 11.80 2.42 -7.35
C GLY A 79 11.36 1.75 -6.05
N SER A 80 12.08 2.01 -4.97
CA SER A 80 11.81 1.55 -3.61
C SER A 80 11.48 2.72 -2.68
N ASN A 81 11.15 2.45 -1.42
CA ASN A 81 11.03 3.51 -0.42
C ASN A 81 12.37 4.19 -0.07
N VAL A 82 13.53 3.64 -0.45
CA VAL A 82 14.84 4.26 -0.18
C VAL A 82 15.33 4.98 -1.43
N GLU A 83 15.54 4.25 -2.51
CA GLU A 83 15.93 4.80 -3.82
C GLU A 83 14.71 4.87 -4.73
N LYS A 84 14.27 6.09 -5.08
CA LYS A 84 13.05 6.31 -5.87
C LYS A 84 13.33 6.24 -7.36
N SER A 85 14.55 6.62 -7.73
CA SER A 85 15.03 6.58 -9.10
C SER A 85 15.24 5.14 -9.52
N HIS A 86 14.93 4.85 -10.78
CA HIS A 86 15.10 3.51 -11.32
C HIS A 86 15.28 3.59 -12.84
N VAL A 87 15.83 2.52 -13.41
CA VAL A 87 15.96 2.37 -14.86
C VAL A 87 15.10 1.20 -15.29
N PHE A 88 14.01 1.50 -15.99
CA PHE A 88 13.23 0.48 -16.69
C PHE A 88 13.98 0.07 -17.96
N LYS A 89 14.12 -1.23 -18.21
CA LYS A 89 14.66 -1.77 -19.47
C LYS A 89 13.87 -3.02 -19.85
N ASN A 90 13.26 -3.02 -21.04
CA ASN A 90 12.64 -4.22 -21.61
C ASN A 90 12.79 -4.24 -23.13
N THR A 91 12.81 -5.44 -23.71
CA THR A 91 12.79 -5.63 -25.16
C THR A 91 11.46 -5.17 -25.74
N VAL A 92 11.50 -4.61 -26.95
CA VAL A 92 10.32 -4.05 -27.63
C VAL A 92 10.27 -4.46 -29.09
N ASN A 93 9.05 -4.64 -29.60
CA ASN A 93 8.81 -4.90 -31.01
C ASN A 93 8.57 -3.60 -31.76
N LEU A 94 9.57 -3.17 -32.52
CA LEU A 94 9.51 -1.99 -33.39
C LEU A 94 9.25 -2.41 -34.84
N LYS A 95 8.44 -1.63 -35.56
CA LYS A 95 8.11 -1.83 -36.97
C LYS A 95 8.73 -0.76 -37.87
N ILE A 96 8.78 -1.02 -39.16
CA ILE A 96 9.14 0.01 -40.16
C ILE A 96 8.04 1.08 -40.17
N GLY A 97 8.45 2.34 -40.27
CA GLY A 97 7.57 3.51 -40.21
C GLY A 97 7.31 3.96 -38.77
N ASP A 98 6.09 4.43 -38.53
CA ASP A 98 5.72 5.05 -37.26
C ASP A 98 5.60 4.03 -36.13
N ASN A 99 6.29 4.31 -35.03
CA ASN A 99 6.16 3.62 -33.75
C ASN A 99 5.78 4.62 -32.68
N GLU A 100 4.77 4.27 -31.89
CA GLU A 100 4.32 5.08 -30.76
C GLU A 100 4.83 4.48 -29.46
N ILE A 101 5.40 5.33 -28.61
CA ILE A 101 5.92 4.96 -27.30
C ILE A 101 5.14 5.76 -26.28
N SER A 102 4.36 5.08 -25.45
CA SER A 102 3.53 5.70 -24.41
C SER A 102 3.98 5.19 -23.05
N ILE A 103 4.17 6.12 -22.12
CA ILE A 103 4.61 5.87 -20.75
C ILE A 103 3.53 6.43 -19.82
N LEU A 104 2.98 5.58 -18.97
CA LEU A 104 2.15 6.00 -17.84
C LEU A 104 3.06 6.09 -16.62
N ALA A 105 3.52 7.30 -16.30
CA ALA A 105 4.31 7.51 -15.09
C ALA A 105 3.40 7.79 -13.90
N MET A 106 3.87 7.44 -12.70
CA MET A 106 3.07 7.63 -11.49
C MET A 106 3.87 8.00 -10.25
N THR A 107 3.21 8.76 -9.39
CA THR A 107 3.62 9.02 -8.01
C THR A 107 3.02 7.97 -7.07
N VAL A 108 3.66 7.82 -5.92
CA VAL A 108 3.21 6.93 -4.83
C VAL A 108 3.40 7.70 -3.53
N GLY A 109 2.60 8.76 -3.38
CA GLY A 109 2.79 9.80 -2.37
C GLY A 109 3.92 10.78 -2.72
N LEU A 110 4.05 11.81 -1.87
CA LEU A 110 5.09 12.84 -1.95
C LEU A 110 6.12 12.69 -0.81
N PRO A 111 7.36 13.20 -0.98
CA PRO A 111 8.33 13.26 0.10
C PRO A 111 7.76 14.00 1.32
N ASN A 112 7.93 13.41 2.51
CA ASN A 112 7.37 13.94 3.77
C ASN A 112 8.41 14.13 4.89
N SER A 113 9.69 13.84 4.62
CA SER A 113 10.80 14.11 5.53
C SER A 113 12.12 14.38 4.79
N GLY A 114 13.01 15.12 5.46
CA GLY A 114 14.33 15.52 4.96
C GLY A 114 14.40 16.98 4.50
N ALA A 115 15.61 17.47 4.26
CA ALA A 115 15.84 18.83 3.78
C ALA A 115 15.49 18.98 2.29
N TYR A 116 15.07 20.19 1.90
CA TYR A 116 14.83 20.62 0.52
C TYR A 116 13.88 19.72 -0.29
N MET A 117 12.80 19.23 0.33
CA MET A 117 11.83 18.35 -0.33
C MET A 117 11.19 18.99 -1.55
N GLU A 118 11.03 20.30 -1.55
CA GLU A 118 10.50 21.11 -2.65
C GLU A 118 11.39 21.12 -3.89
N LYS A 119 12.63 20.61 -3.81
CA LYS A 119 13.58 20.51 -4.93
C LYS A 119 13.70 19.10 -5.50
N ARG A 120 12.91 18.14 -4.99
CA ARG A 120 12.90 16.77 -5.51
C ARG A 120 12.06 16.69 -6.77
N PHE A 121 12.46 15.80 -7.67
CA PHE A 121 11.81 15.58 -8.96
C PHE A 121 11.40 14.12 -9.09
N ALA A 122 10.38 13.86 -9.91
CA ALA A 122 9.90 12.55 -10.28
C ALA A 122 9.61 12.48 -11.79
N GLY A 123 9.41 11.26 -12.27
CA GLY A 123 9.01 10.95 -13.63
C GLY A 123 10.15 10.59 -14.58
N PRO A 124 9.82 10.28 -15.84
CA PRO A 124 10.78 9.93 -16.87
C PRO A 124 11.76 11.08 -17.14
N LYS A 125 13.06 10.79 -17.11
CA LYS A 125 14.12 11.80 -17.29
C LYS A 125 14.94 11.59 -18.56
N VAL A 126 15.32 10.35 -18.86
CA VAL A 126 16.05 9.97 -20.08
C VAL A 126 15.38 8.74 -20.69
N ILE A 127 15.10 8.80 -21.99
CA ILE A 127 14.42 7.74 -22.74
C ILE A 127 15.25 7.41 -23.96
N THR A 128 15.70 6.16 -24.06
CA THR A 128 16.58 5.68 -25.13
C THR A 128 16.09 4.36 -25.70
N LEU A 129 16.35 4.16 -26.99
CA LEU A 129 16.22 2.87 -27.67
C LEU A 129 17.60 2.31 -27.95
N GLU A 130 17.91 1.18 -27.35
CA GLU A 130 19.17 0.46 -27.54
C GLU A 130 18.99 -0.68 -28.57
N GLY A 131 20.09 -1.12 -29.17
CA GLY A 131 20.08 -2.26 -30.09
C GLY A 131 19.54 -1.94 -31.48
N LEU A 132 19.50 -0.67 -31.89
CA LEU A 132 19.27 -0.29 -33.28
C LEU A 132 20.57 -0.43 -34.08
N MET A 133 20.47 -0.47 -35.41
CA MET A 133 21.64 -0.57 -36.29
C MET A 133 22.59 0.63 -36.19
N ALA A 134 22.05 1.81 -35.86
CA ALA A 134 22.81 3.03 -35.59
C ALA A 134 23.37 3.12 -34.15
N GLY A 135 23.16 2.09 -33.32
CA GLY A 135 23.50 2.06 -31.91
C GLY A 135 22.32 2.47 -31.02
N THR A 136 22.57 3.37 -30.07
CA THR A 136 21.54 3.86 -29.15
C THR A 136 20.95 5.17 -29.66
N LEU A 137 19.63 5.22 -29.78
CA LEU A 137 18.88 6.42 -30.13
C LEU A 137 18.29 7.05 -28.87
N ASP A 138 18.69 8.28 -28.55
CA ASP A 138 18.07 9.08 -27.48
C ASP A 138 16.84 9.82 -28.02
N ILE A 139 15.67 9.51 -27.44
CA ILE A 139 14.36 10.09 -27.83
C ILE A 139 13.81 11.03 -26.75
N THR A 140 14.62 11.37 -25.75
CA THR A 140 14.24 12.30 -24.66
C THR A 140 13.85 13.65 -25.23
N ARG A 141 14.64 14.18 -26.18
CA ARG A 141 14.39 15.46 -26.85
C ARG A 141 13.62 15.30 -28.16
N ASN A 142 12.48 14.61 -28.09
CA ASN A 142 11.54 14.46 -29.21
C ASN A 142 10.25 15.27 -28.98
N TYR A 143 9.31 15.25 -29.92
CA TYR A 143 7.97 15.77 -29.68
C TYR A 143 7.18 14.82 -28.77
N TRP A 144 6.77 15.32 -27.60
CA TRP A 144 6.00 14.58 -26.60
C TRP A 144 4.62 15.22 -26.42
N GLY A 145 3.58 14.41 -26.51
CA GLY A 145 2.26 14.69 -25.95
C GLY A 145 2.19 14.18 -24.51
N GLN A 146 1.47 14.87 -23.64
CA GLN A 146 1.35 14.50 -22.23
C GLN A 146 0.05 15.03 -21.61
N GLU A 147 -0.48 14.32 -20.64
CA GLU A 147 -1.74 14.64 -19.98
C GLU A 147 -1.78 14.07 -18.56
N VAL A 148 -2.44 14.77 -17.65
CA VAL A 148 -2.59 14.36 -16.24
C VAL A 148 -3.77 13.41 -16.11
N GLY A 149 -3.57 12.34 -15.33
CA GLY A 149 -4.58 11.34 -14.99
C GLY A 149 -4.84 10.31 -16.08
N VAL A 150 -5.72 9.36 -15.75
CA VAL A 150 -6.27 8.39 -16.70
C VAL A 150 -7.74 8.71 -17.01
N GLU A 151 -8.26 8.26 -18.15
CA GLU A 151 -9.59 8.67 -18.63
C GLU A 151 -10.71 8.25 -17.66
N GLY A 152 -10.57 7.10 -17.01
CA GLY A 152 -11.51 6.59 -16.02
C GLY A 152 -11.60 7.46 -14.76
N GLU A 153 -10.54 8.18 -14.39
CA GLU A 153 -10.58 9.19 -13.33
C GLU A 153 -11.42 10.40 -13.76
N LYS A 154 -11.21 10.91 -14.99
CA LYS A 154 -11.98 12.02 -15.56
C LYS A 154 -13.46 11.67 -15.70
N MET A 155 -13.75 10.43 -16.10
CA MET A 155 -15.11 9.91 -16.19
C MET A 155 -15.73 9.62 -14.81
N GLN A 156 -14.92 9.56 -13.75
CA GLN A 156 -15.29 9.17 -12.39
C GLN A 156 -15.93 7.78 -12.34
N LEU A 157 -15.32 6.79 -13.00
CA LEU A 157 -15.86 5.42 -13.11
C LEU A 157 -16.13 4.75 -11.75
N PHE A 158 -15.47 5.23 -10.70
CA PHE A 158 -15.67 4.81 -9.31
C PHE A 158 -17.01 5.25 -8.69
N THR A 159 -17.80 6.08 -9.38
CA THR A 159 -19.14 6.51 -8.93
C THR A 159 -20.25 5.81 -9.71
N GLU A 160 -21.46 5.69 -9.14
CA GLU A 160 -22.64 5.15 -9.84
C GLU A 160 -22.94 5.88 -11.15
N LYS A 161 -22.80 7.21 -11.16
CA LYS A 161 -23.06 8.03 -12.34
C LYS A 161 -21.97 7.84 -13.40
N GLY A 162 -20.69 7.87 -12.99
CA GLY A 162 -19.56 7.71 -13.90
C GLY A 162 -19.47 6.30 -14.48
N SER A 163 -19.77 5.27 -13.67
CA SER A 163 -19.79 3.87 -14.10
C SER A 163 -20.76 3.63 -15.28
N LYS A 164 -21.83 4.41 -15.40
CA LYS A 164 -22.80 4.30 -16.52
C LYS A 164 -22.32 4.93 -17.82
N LYS A 165 -21.20 5.68 -17.82
CA LYS A 165 -20.66 6.34 -19.02
C LYS A 165 -19.97 5.38 -19.99
N VAL A 166 -19.61 4.18 -19.54
CA VAL A 166 -18.90 3.17 -20.33
C VAL A 166 -19.67 1.86 -20.41
N LYS A 167 -19.39 1.10 -21.47
CA LYS A 167 -19.89 -0.28 -21.61
C LYS A 167 -18.90 -1.23 -20.93
N TRP A 168 -19.36 -1.91 -19.89
CA TRP A 168 -18.56 -2.90 -19.17
C TRP A 168 -18.66 -4.25 -19.87
N ALA A 169 -17.52 -4.93 -20.03
CA ALA A 169 -17.48 -6.34 -20.42
C ALA A 169 -17.44 -7.24 -19.18
N SER A 170 -17.69 -8.55 -19.33
CA SER A 170 -17.39 -9.52 -18.26
C SER A 170 -15.90 -9.52 -17.93
N ALA A 171 -15.55 -9.78 -16.67
CA ALA A 171 -14.15 -9.92 -16.28
C ALA A 171 -13.54 -11.13 -17.02
N ASN A 172 -12.31 -10.97 -17.51
CA ASN A 172 -11.52 -12.05 -18.09
C ASN A 172 -10.47 -12.49 -17.06
N ALA A 173 -10.20 -13.79 -16.98
CA ALA A 173 -9.17 -14.36 -16.12
C ALA A 173 -7.75 -14.00 -16.59
N THR A 174 -7.57 -13.67 -17.89
CA THR A 174 -6.29 -13.18 -18.40
C THR A 174 -6.03 -11.78 -17.88
N PRO A 175 -4.97 -11.57 -17.06
CA PRO A 175 -4.69 -10.27 -16.51
C PRO A 175 -4.30 -9.28 -17.60
N SER A 176 -4.81 -8.05 -17.51
CA SER A 176 -4.49 -6.95 -18.43
C SER A 176 -4.16 -5.70 -17.61
N PRO A 177 -3.10 -4.96 -17.97
CA PRO A 177 -2.78 -3.70 -17.31
C PRO A 177 -3.88 -2.66 -17.57
N ILE A 178 -3.85 -1.58 -16.79
CA ILE A 178 -4.69 -0.38 -16.91
C ILE A 178 -6.18 -0.73 -17.08
N THR A 179 -6.70 -1.59 -16.22
CA THR A 179 -8.05 -2.14 -16.32
C THR A 179 -8.89 -1.74 -15.11
N TRP A 180 -10.09 -1.23 -15.38
CA TRP A 180 -11.10 -0.96 -14.38
C TRP A 180 -12.00 -2.20 -14.19
N TYR A 181 -12.21 -2.58 -12.94
CA TYR A 181 -13.15 -3.62 -12.53
C TYR A 181 -14.24 -3.01 -11.65
N LYS A 182 -15.43 -3.62 -11.69
CA LYS A 182 -16.50 -3.27 -10.76
C LYS A 182 -17.31 -4.50 -10.38
N THR A 183 -17.91 -4.46 -9.21
CA THR A 183 -18.92 -5.42 -8.76
C THR A 183 -19.82 -4.77 -7.70
N TYR A 184 -20.85 -5.50 -7.29
CA TYR A 184 -21.72 -5.13 -6.18
C TYR A 184 -21.65 -6.19 -5.08
N PHE A 185 -21.74 -5.76 -3.82
CA PHE A 185 -21.76 -6.67 -2.68
C PHE A 185 -22.64 -6.14 -1.54
N ASP A 186 -23.18 -7.05 -0.74
CA ASP A 186 -23.92 -6.71 0.48
C ASP A 186 -22.93 -6.51 1.64
N ALA A 187 -23.27 -5.62 2.58
CA ALA A 187 -22.41 -5.38 3.74
C ALA A 187 -22.34 -6.66 4.60
N PRO A 188 -21.15 -7.08 5.05
CA PRO A 188 -21.03 -8.20 5.98
C PRO A 188 -21.83 -7.95 7.25
N GLU A 189 -22.36 -9.01 7.88
CA GLU A 189 -23.11 -8.89 9.12
C GLU A 189 -22.24 -8.39 10.30
N GLY A 190 -22.91 -7.90 11.35
CA GLY A 190 -22.28 -7.43 12.59
C GLY A 190 -21.49 -6.11 12.46
N ASP A 191 -20.80 -5.76 13.55
CA ASP A 191 -20.12 -4.46 13.71
C ASP A 191 -18.59 -4.55 13.57
N ASN A 192 -18.05 -5.74 13.32
CA ASN A 192 -16.62 -5.97 13.13
C ASN A 192 -16.05 -5.08 12.01
N PRO A 193 -14.81 -4.57 12.10
CA PRO A 193 -14.18 -3.86 11.00
C PRO A 193 -14.18 -4.68 9.71
N VAL A 194 -14.33 -4.02 8.56
CA VAL A 194 -14.35 -4.67 7.25
C VAL A 194 -13.05 -4.38 6.52
N ALA A 195 -12.51 -5.36 5.82
CA ALA A 195 -11.39 -5.19 4.92
C ALA A 195 -11.66 -5.89 3.59
N ILE A 196 -10.91 -5.51 2.57
CA ILE A 196 -10.82 -6.24 1.32
C ILE A 196 -9.43 -6.86 1.19
N LYS A 197 -9.40 -8.17 0.94
CA LYS A 197 -8.20 -8.89 0.53
C LYS A 197 -8.05 -8.76 -0.97
N MET A 198 -6.93 -8.19 -1.39
CA MET A 198 -6.64 -7.95 -2.80
C MET A 198 -5.82 -9.11 -3.41
N ASN A 199 -6.13 -10.35 -3.00
CA ASN A 199 -5.41 -11.54 -3.48
C ASN A 199 -5.47 -11.63 -5.00
N SER A 200 -4.37 -12.10 -5.60
CA SER A 200 -4.14 -12.15 -7.06
C SER A 200 -4.27 -10.83 -7.82
N MET A 201 -4.46 -9.71 -7.13
CA MET A 201 -4.30 -8.38 -7.71
C MET A 201 -2.83 -7.94 -7.63
N ALA A 202 -2.47 -6.88 -8.35
CA ALA A 202 -1.10 -6.40 -8.37
C ALA A 202 -0.96 -5.01 -7.75
N LYS A 203 -1.35 -3.95 -8.46
CA LYS A 203 -1.24 -2.56 -7.97
C LYS A 203 -2.38 -1.71 -8.50
N GLY A 204 -2.87 -0.78 -7.69
CA GLY A 204 -3.83 0.21 -8.16
C GLY A 204 -4.56 0.94 -7.07
N MET A 205 -5.83 1.25 -7.32
CA MET A 205 -6.69 2.05 -6.45
C MET A 205 -8.05 1.37 -6.25
N VAL A 206 -8.63 1.52 -5.06
CA VAL A 206 -9.93 0.92 -4.72
C VAL A 206 -10.90 1.98 -4.19
N TRP A 207 -12.16 1.86 -4.61
CA TRP A 207 -13.27 2.69 -4.14
C TRP A 207 -14.47 1.83 -3.74
N VAL A 208 -15.18 2.28 -2.70
CA VAL A 208 -16.45 1.73 -2.25
C VAL A 208 -17.49 2.86 -2.24
N ASN A 209 -18.59 2.69 -2.98
CA ASN A 209 -19.66 3.69 -3.12
C ASN A 209 -19.15 5.09 -3.51
N GLY A 210 -18.13 5.16 -4.37
CA GLY A 210 -17.51 6.42 -4.80
C GLY A 210 -16.48 7.00 -3.84
N GLN A 211 -16.31 6.43 -2.64
CA GLN A 211 -15.29 6.85 -1.68
C GLN A 211 -14.02 6.02 -1.87
N SER A 212 -12.88 6.70 -2.00
CA SER A 212 -11.58 6.02 -2.10
C SER A 212 -11.22 5.39 -0.76
N ILE A 213 -10.79 4.13 -0.78
CA ILE A 213 -10.17 3.46 0.38
C ILE A 213 -8.64 3.42 0.27
N GLY A 214 -8.09 3.99 -0.80
CA GLY A 214 -6.65 4.19 -0.99
C GLY A 214 -6.02 3.33 -2.09
N ARG A 215 -4.68 3.40 -2.13
CA ARG A 215 -3.82 2.61 -3.01
C ARG A 215 -3.72 1.17 -2.47
N TYR A 216 -3.70 0.20 -3.36
CA TYR A 216 -3.25 -1.15 -3.07
C TYR A 216 -2.00 -1.49 -3.86
N TRP A 217 -1.11 -2.29 -3.28
CA TRP A 217 0.09 -2.76 -3.95
C TRP A 217 0.54 -4.11 -3.40
N VAL A 218 -0.22 -5.15 -3.75
CA VAL A 218 0.04 -6.53 -3.32
C VAL A 218 1.26 -7.13 -4.01
N SER A 219 1.56 -6.72 -5.25
CA SER A 219 2.77 -7.16 -5.95
C SER A 219 4.07 -6.55 -5.42
N TYR A 220 4.00 -5.62 -4.45
CA TYR A 220 5.18 -5.12 -3.76
C TYR A 220 5.57 -6.09 -2.64
N ILE A 221 6.52 -6.97 -2.95
CA ILE A 221 6.90 -8.08 -2.08
C ILE A 221 8.02 -7.67 -1.13
N SER A 222 7.86 -8.01 0.15
CA SER A 222 8.88 -7.86 1.18
C SER A 222 10.06 -8.83 0.97
N PRO A 223 11.21 -8.64 1.64
CA PRO A 223 12.34 -9.56 1.55
C PRO A 223 12.03 -11.03 1.93
N ILE A 224 10.93 -11.26 2.66
CA ILE A 224 10.47 -12.61 3.06
C ILE A 224 9.45 -13.22 2.07
N GLY A 225 9.26 -12.61 0.90
CA GLY A 225 8.44 -13.19 -0.17
C GLY A 225 6.93 -12.97 -0.02
N SER A 226 6.48 -12.17 0.96
CA SER A 226 5.07 -11.83 1.17
C SER A 226 4.76 -10.37 0.77
N PRO A 227 3.58 -10.06 0.24
CA PRO A 227 3.11 -8.68 0.04
C PRO A 227 3.31 -7.82 1.29
N THR A 228 3.71 -6.56 1.09
CA THR A 228 3.85 -5.63 2.23
C THR A 228 2.51 -5.27 2.87
N GLN A 229 1.41 -5.40 2.13
CA GLN A 229 0.04 -5.25 2.61
C GLN A 229 -0.92 -6.04 1.72
N GLU A 230 -1.74 -6.90 2.32
CA GLU A 230 -2.73 -7.75 1.61
C GLU A 230 -4.17 -7.31 1.87
N GLU A 231 -4.41 -6.77 3.06
CA GLU A 231 -5.73 -6.36 3.57
C GLU A 231 -5.84 -4.83 3.58
N TYR A 232 -6.93 -4.33 3.01
CA TYR A 232 -7.20 -2.89 2.89
C TYR A 232 -8.51 -2.57 3.59
N HIS A 233 -8.44 -1.69 4.59
CA HIS A 233 -9.58 -1.35 5.44
C HIS A 233 -10.69 -0.66 4.65
N ILE A 234 -11.93 -1.12 4.83
CA ILE A 234 -13.15 -0.48 4.35
C ILE A 234 -13.89 0.07 5.57
N PRO A 235 -13.95 1.39 5.75
CA PRO A 235 -14.75 1.98 6.82
C PRO A 235 -16.22 1.54 6.71
N ARG A 236 -16.78 1.05 7.82
CA ARG A 236 -18.20 0.65 7.89
C ARG A 236 -19.14 1.78 7.45
N GLU A 237 -18.78 3.03 7.72
CA GLU A 237 -19.54 4.23 7.30
C GLU A 237 -19.65 4.38 5.77
N TYR A 238 -18.77 3.76 4.99
CA TYR A 238 -18.86 3.78 3.52
C TYR A 238 -19.89 2.77 3.00
N LEU A 239 -20.39 1.86 3.84
CA LEU A 239 -21.26 0.76 3.44
C LEU A 239 -22.74 1.08 3.67
N LYS A 240 -23.54 0.74 2.67
CA LYS A 240 -24.99 0.55 2.76
C LYS A 240 -25.27 -0.91 3.12
N PRO A 241 -26.48 -1.26 3.64
CA PRO A 241 -26.82 -2.66 3.91
C PRO A 241 -26.66 -3.59 2.70
N LYS A 242 -27.02 -3.11 1.51
CA LYS A 242 -26.98 -3.88 0.25
C LYS A 242 -26.48 -3.04 -0.92
N ASP A 243 -26.13 -3.72 -2.01
CA ASP A 243 -25.79 -3.11 -3.30
C ASP A 243 -24.66 -2.05 -3.20
N ASN A 244 -23.60 -2.38 -2.47
CA ASN A 244 -22.41 -1.55 -2.39
C ASN A 244 -21.60 -1.66 -3.67
N LEU A 245 -21.37 -0.53 -4.35
CA LEU A 245 -20.53 -0.49 -5.55
C LEU A 245 -19.06 -0.58 -5.14
N LEU A 246 -18.38 -1.65 -5.52
CA LEU A 246 -16.93 -1.78 -5.45
C LEU A 246 -16.34 -1.49 -6.83
N VAL A 247 -15.38 -0.56 -6.91
CA VAL A 247 -14.62 -0.27 -8.14
C VAL A 247 -13.13 -0.36 -7.85
N VAL A 248 -12.40 -0.99 -8.76
CA VAL A 248 -10.95 -1.17 -8.67
C VAL A 248 -10.34 -0.70 -9.98
N PHE A 249 -9.33 0.15 -9.92
CA PHE A 249 -8.43 0.41 -11.04
C PHE A 249 -7.17 -0.44 -10.83
N GLU A 250 -6.91 -1.38 -11.72
CA GLU A 250 -5.75 -2.28 -11.69
C GLU A 250 -4.74 -1.87 -12.76
N GLU A 251 -3.55 -1.53 -12.32
CA GLU A 251 -2.53 -0.90 -13.15
C GLU A 251 -1.74 -1.92 -13.96
N THR A 252 -1.30 -3.04 -13.36
CA THR A 252 -0.25 -3.89 -13.94
C THR A 252 -0.74 -5.27 -14.37
N GLY A 253 -1.98 -5.62 -14.04
CA GLY A 253 -2.64 -6.84 -14.52
C GLY A 253 -2.81 -7.87 -13.41
N GLY A 254 -3.78 -7.62 -12.55
CA GLY A 254 -4.27 -8.53 -11.53
C GLY A 254 -5.50 -9.32 -11.98
N ASN A 255 -5.75 -10.47 -11.35
CA ASN A 255 -6.98 -11.24 -11.51
C ASN A 255 -7.93 -10.96 -10.32
N PRO A 256 -9.14 -10.38 -10.56
CA PRO A 256 -10.08 -10.04 -9.49
C PRO A 256 -10.81 -11.25 -8.87
N GLU A 257 -10.71 -12.45 -9.43
CA GLU A 257 -11.49 -13.62 -8.99
C GLU A 257 -11.24 -14.04 -7.53
N LYS A 258 -10.05 -13.77 -6.98
CA LYS A 258 -9.70 -14.16 -5.60
C LYS A 258 -9.83 -13.01 -4.61
N MET A 259 -10.39 -11.87 -5.03
CA MET A 259 -10.66 -10.77 -4.12
C MET A 259 -11.77 -11.14 -3.15
N GLU A 260 -11.58 -10.83 -1.86
CA GLU A 260 -12.51 -11.22 -0.81
C GLU A 260 -12.81 -10.05 0.11
N ILE A 261 -14.09 -9.83 0.41
CA ILE A 261 -14.50 -8.95 1.51
C ILE A 261 -14.49 -9.79 2.78
N VAL A 262 -13.77 -9.33 3.80
CA VAL A 262 -13.61 -10.04 5.06
C VAL A 262 -13.97 -9.13 6.23
N THR A 263 -14.42 -9.73 7.32
CA THR A 263 -14.51 -9.06 8.63
C THR A 263 -13.27 -9.37 9.44
N VAL A 264 -12.71 -8.35 10.08
CA VAL A 264 -11.54 -8.50 10.94
C VAL A 264 -12.01 -8.84 12.35
N ASN A 265 -11.90 -10.12 12.73
CA ASN A 265 -12.15 -10.54 14.10
C ASN A 265 -10.91 -10.26 14.96
N ARG A 266 -11.05 -9.34 15.92
CA ARG A 266 -10.01 -9.02 16.90
C ARG A 266 -10.14 -9.90 18.15
N ASP A 267 -10.07 -11.21 17.94
CA ASP A 267 -10.04 -12.16 19.06
C ASP A 267 -8.65 -12.18 19.71
N THR A 268 -7.58 -11.83 18.99
CA THR A 268 -6.27 -11.62 19.59
C THR A 268 -5.98 -10.13 19.70
N ILE A 269 -5.72 -9.65 20.91
CA ILE A 269 -5.31 -8.27 21.19
C ILE A 269 -3.95 -8.27 21.89
N CYS A 270 -3.18 -7.21 21.69
CA CYS A 270 -1.86 -7.07 22.29
C CYS A 270 -1.62 -5.68 22.87
N SER A 271 -0.70 -5.60 23.81
CA SER A 271 -0.12 -4.35 24.31
C SER A 271 1.38 -4.52 24.40
N VAL A 272 2.13 -3.55 23.88
CA VAL A 272 3.59 -3.51 23.93
C VAL A 272 4.00 -2.19 24.57
N ILE A 273 4.78 -2.26 25.64
CA ILE A 273 5.29 -1.07 26.32
C ILE A 273 6.77 -1.27 26.66
N THR A 274 7.60 -0.30 26.29
CA THR A 274 9.05 -0.32 26.50
C THR A 274 9.45 0.58 27.65
N GLU A 275 10.69 0.52 28.12
CA GLU A 275 11.22 1.37 29.20
C GLU A 275 11.09 2.87 28.95
N TYR A 276 11.16 3.33 27.71
CA TYR A 276 11.02 4.75 27.35
C TYR A 276 9.59 5.20 27.05
N HIS A 277 8.60 4.31 27.09
CA HIS A 277 7.22 4.72 26.85
C HIS A 277 6.76 5.75 27.88
N HIS A 278 6.29 6.89 27.37
CA HIS A 278 5.72 7.93 28.19
C HIS A 278 4.37 7.50 28.78
N PRO A 279 4.00 8.04 29.95
CA PRO A 279 2.65 7.91 30.49
C PRO A 279 1.58 8.39 29.49
N HIS A 280 0.37 7.85 29.61
CA HIS A 280 -0.73 8.14 28.68
C HIS A 280 -1.02 9.64 28.58
N VAL A 281 -1.24 10.18 27.37
CA VAL A 281 -1.40 11.63 27.12
C VAL A 281 -2.49 12.29 27.97
N LYS A 282 -3.55 11.56 28.31
CA LYS A 282 -4.64 12.03 29.19
C LYS A 282 -4.20 12.28 30.65
N THR A 283 -3.00 11.88 31.05
CA THR A 283 -2.43 12.21 32.37
C THR A 283 -1.82 13.62 32.41
N TRP A 284 -1.78 14.31 31.27
CA TRP A 284 -1.22 15.65 31.13
C TRP A 284 -2.31 16.65 30.75
N GLU A 285 -2.24 17.86 31.31
CA GLU A 285 -3.00 19.02 30.83
C GLU A 285 -2.06 20.18 30.52
N ARG A 286 -2.55 21.10 29.68
CA ARG A 286 -1.88 22.36 29.44
C ARG A 286 -2.64 23.47 30.15
N LYS A 287 -1.99 24.12 31.12
CA LYS A 287 -2.53 25.29 31.81
C LYS A 287 -1.51 26.41 31.77
N ASN A 288 -1.94 27.62 31.39
CA ASN A 288 -1.06 28.79 31.25
C ASN A 288 0.17 28.54 30.34
N ASN A 289 -0.04 27.85 29.22
CA ASN A 289 1.01 27.41 28.29
C ASN A 289 2.04 26.40 28.84
N GLU A 290 1.92 25.96 30.09
CA GLU A 290 2.77 24.94 30.70
C GLU A 290 2.06 23.57 30.71
N PHE A 291 2.84 22.52 30.48
CA PHE A 291 2.36 21.14 30.65
C PHE A 291 2.51 20.74 32.12
N ARG A 292 1.44 20.20 32.70
CA ARG A 292 1.46 19.66 34.06
C ARG A 292 0.70 18.35 34.13
N ASN A 293 1.12 17.50 35.06
CA ASN A 293 0.43 16.25 35.34
C ASN A 293 -0.91 16.55 36.01
N ILE A 294 -1.99 15.93 35.52
CA ILE A 294 -3.32 15.96 36.14
C ILE A 294 -3.36 14.98 37.32
N THR A 295 -2.70 13.83 37.13
CA THR A 295 -2.58 12.73 38.10
C THR A 295 -1.17 12.16 38.04
N ASP A 296 -0.79 11.34 39.02
CA ASP A 296 0.46 10.60 38.94
C ASP A 296 0.53 9.81 37.62
N PRO A 297 1.52 10.07 36.76
CA PRO A 297 1.55 9.46 35.44
C PRO A 297 1.88 7.96 35.53
N ILE A 298 0.87 7.10 35.44
CA ILE A 298 1.09 5.65 35.46
C ILE A 298 1.45 5.19 34.05
N LYS A 299 2.67 4.68 33.93
CA LYS A 299 3.09 3.90 32.78
C LYS A 299 2.53 2.49 32.92
N ALA A 300 1.65 2.08 32.03
CA ALA A 300 0.99 0.79 32.10
C ALA A 300 0.58 0.28 30.72
N ALA A 301 0.59 -1.04 30.56
CA ALA A 301 0.00 -1.71 29.41
C ALA A 301 -1.52 -1.75 29.58
N TYR A 302 -2.26 -1.39 28.54
CA TYR A 302 -3.72 -1.35 28.53
C TYR A 302 -4.26 -2.35 27.51
N LEU A 303 -5.15 -3.24 27.95
CA LEU A 303 -5.81 -4.22 27.09
C LEU A 303 -7.32 -4.04 27.19
N THR A 304 -8.01 -4.13 26.05
CA THR A 304 -9.47 -4.01 25.97
C THR A 304 -9.97 -4.94 24.86
N CYS A 305 -10.74 -5.95 25.25
CA CYS A 305 -11.43 -6.83 24.31
C CYS A 305 -12.57 -6.08 23.60
N PRO A 306 -12.77 -6.30 22.29
CA PRO A 306 -13.87 -5.72 21.54
C PRO A 306 -15.21 -6.42 21.88
N ASP A 307 -16.32 -5.84 21.44
CA ASP A 307 -17.65 -6.48 21.41
C ASP A 307 -18.13 -7.08 22.76
N HIS A 308 -17.78 -6.44 23.87
CA HIS A 308 -18.06 -6.94 25.23
C HIS A 308 -17.48 -8.33 25.54
N LYS A 309 -16.54 -8.82 24.73
CA LYS A 309 -15.78 -10.03 25.01
C LYS A 309 -14.95 -9.86 26.27
N VAL A 310 -14.55 -10.99 26.85
CA VAL A 310 -13.65 -11.04 28.00
C VAL A 310 -12.34 -11.66 27.58
N ILE A 311 -11.27 -11.32 28.29
CA ILE A 311 -9.97 -11.96 28.15
C ILE A 311 -10.11 -13.40 28.65
N ASP A 312 -10.09 -14.34 27.71
CA ASP A 312 -10.27 -15.78 27.94
C ASP A 312 -8.94 -16.47 28.22
N LYS A 313 -7.87 -16.04 27.55
CA LYS A 313 -6.55 -16.66 27.67
C LYS A 313 -5.41 -15.66 27.50
N VAL A 314 -4.35 -15.81 28.28
CA VAL A 314 -3.06 -15.15 28.02
C VAL A 314 -2.22 -16.05 27.11
N GLU A 315 -2.09 -15.66 25.84
CA GLU A 315 -1.36 -16.45 24.84
C GLU A 315 0.15 -16.22 24.92
N PHE A 316 0.55 -15.00 25.26
CA PHE A 316 1.95 -14.63 25.45
C PHE A 316 2.04 -13.47 26.44
N ALA A 317 2.99 -13.53 27.36
CA ALA A 317 3.33 -12.41 28.23
C ALA A 317 4.80 -12.54 28.60
N SER A 318 5.58 -11.51 28.29
CA SER A 318 7.02 -11.51 28.50
C SER A 318 7.52 -10.12 28.85
N PHE A 319 8.57 -10.08 29.67
CA PHE A 319 9.31 -8.87 30.00
C PHE A 319 10.78 -9.05 29.60
N GLY A 320 11.20 -8.37 28.53
CA GLY A 320 12.53 -8.56 27.94
C GLY A 320 12.70 -7.95 26.56
N ASN A 321 13.28 -8.70 25.64
CA ASN A 321 13.52 -8.35 24.24
C ASN A 321 12.76 -9.28 23.28
N SER A 322 11.46 -9.48 23.53
CA SER A 322 10.58 -10.25 22.66
C SER A 322 10.62 -9.73 21.22
N ASP A 323 10.56 -10.65 20.26
CA ASP A 323 10.67 -10.36 18.83
C ASP A 323 9.32 -10.64 18.11
N ASN A 324 9.19 -10.15 16.87
CA ASN A 324 8.00 -10.15 16.03
C ASN A 324 6.88 -9.21 16.50
N ALA A 325 5.70 -9.33 15.88
CA ALA A 325 4.54 -8.48 16.09
C ALA A 325 3.38 -9.24 16.75
N CYS A 326 2.36 -8.49 17.19
CA CYS A 326 1.11 -9.01 17.74
C CYS A 326 0.54 -10.16 16.90
N GLY A 327 0.16 -11.26 17.56
CA GLY A 327 -0.28 -12.51 16.93
C GLY A 327 0.84 -13.52 16.68
N SER A 328 2.11 -13.11 16.80
CA SER A 328 3.28 -13.92 16.43
C SER A 328 4.51 -13.72 17.33
N PHE A 329 4.32 -13.14 18.52
CA PHE A 329 5.43 -12.87 19.44
C PHE A 329 6.25 -14.12 19.73
N LYS A 330 7.57 -13.93 19.81
CA LYS A 330 8.51 -14.98 20.22
C LYS A 330 9.39 -14.47 21.35
N PRO A 331 9.70 -15.34 22.33
CA PRO A 331 10.56 -14.94 23.43
C PRO A 331 11.99 -14.72 22.93
N GLY A 332 12.60 -13.62 23.37
CA GLY A 332 14.01 -13.31 23.15
C GLY A 332 14.95 -13.98 24.18
N PRO A 333 16.28 -13.91 23.99
CA PRO A 333 17.24 -14.47 24.94
C PRO A 333 17.22 -13.84 26.34
N CYS A 334 16.65 -12.64 26.47
CA CYS A 334 16.61 -11.87 27.71
C CYS A 334 15.20 -11.78 28.29
N ASP A 335 14.28 -12.62 27.81
CA ASP A 335 12.89 -12.63 28.21
C ASP A 335 12.66 -13.37 29.52
N SER A 336 11.88 -12.75 30.39
CA SER A 336 11.27 -13.40 31.55
C SER A 336 9.79 -13.60 31.30
N THR A 337 9.32 -14.84 31.42
CA THR A 337 7.89 -15.18 31.39
C THR A 337 7.21 -15.02 32.76
N ALA A 338 7.93 -14.56 33.78
CA ALA A 338 7.40 -14.43 35.15
C ALA A 338 6.21 -13.46 35.25
N VAL A 339 6.08 -12.54 34.29
CA VAL A 339 4.95 -11.62 34.17
C VAL A 339 3.64 -12.31 33.76
N HIS A 340 3.69 -13.53 33.22
CA HIS A 340 2.51 -14.25 32.73
C HIS A 340 1.45 -14.45 33.82
N ASP A 341 1.86 -14.92 35.00
CA ASP A 341 0.96 -15.10 36.16
C ASP A 341 0.31 -13.78 36.61
N LEU A 342 1.07 -12.68 36.55
CA LEU A 342 0.56 -11.35 36.88
C LEU A 342 -0.52 -10.90 35.88
N VAL A 343 -0.29 -11.12 34.59
CA VAL A 343 -1.27 -10.82 33.53
C VAL A 343 -2.51 -11.68 33.73
N GLU A 344 -2.38 -12.98 33.96
CA GLU A 344 -3.52 -13.87 34.19
C GLU A 344 -4.39 -13.38 35.36
N LYS A 345 -3.75 -13.10 36.50
CA LYS A 345 -4.41 -12.59 37.71
C LYS A 345 -5.15 -11.28 37.46
N LEU A 346 -4.57 -10.38 36.69
CA LEU A 346 -5.15 -9.04 36.47
C LEU A 346 -6.22 -9.02 35.37
N CYS A 347 -6.12 -9.90 34.37
CA CYS A 347 -6.85 -9.77 33.12
C CYS A 347 -7.93 -10.83 32.85
N LEU A 348 -7.73 -12.09 33.28
CA LEU A 348 -8.68 -13.17 32.93
C LEU A 348 -10.11 -12.85 33.38
N GLY A 349 -11.07 -13.13 32.51
CA GLY A 349 -12.50 -12.90 32.74
C GLY A 349 -12.95 -11.43 32.67
N LYS A 350 -12.02 -10.48 32.44
CA LYS A 350 -12.36 -9.05 32.34
C LYS A 350 -12.36 -8.59 30.88
N THR A 351 -13.23 -7.65 30.54
CA THR A 351 -13.21 -6.97 29.24
C THR A 351 -12.01 -6.04 29.09
N THR A 352 -11.59 -5.41 30.19
CA THR A 352 -10.46 -4.48 30.23
C THR A 352 -9.54 -4.80 31.39
N CYS A 353 -8.23 -4.67 31.18
CA CYS A 353 -7.25 -4.73 32.27
C CYS A 353 -6.09 -3.78 32.02
N THR A 354 -5.41 -3.43 33.12
CA THR A 354 -4.25 -2.54 33.12
C THR A 354 -3.13 -3.22 33.90
N ILE A 355 -1.94 -3.27 33.31
CA ILE A 355 -0.76 -3.86 33.92
C ILE A 355 0.26 -2.73 34.15
N PRO A 356 0.51 -2.32 35.40
CA PRO A 356 1.50 -1.30 35.71
C PRO A 356 2.89 -1.73 35.23
N PHE A 357 3.65 -0.78 34.68
CA PHE A 357 5.02 -1.00 34.27
C PHE A 357 5.97 -0.80 35.46
N GLU A 358 5.94 -1.75 36.40
CA GLU A 358 6.79 -1.74 37.59
C GLU A 358 7.75 -2.92 37.56
N ARG A 359 9.05 -2.67 37.33
CA ARG A 359 10.06 -3.73 37.11
C ARG A 359 10.01 -4.84 38.15
N GLU A 360 9.91 -4.47 39.43
CA GLU A 360 9.85 -5.45 40.54
C GLU A 360 8.62 -6.37 40.44
N GLN A 361 7.46 -5.82 40.08
CA GLN A 361 6.23 -6.60 39.90
C GLN A 361 6.30 -7.47 38.63
N LEU A 362 6.82 -6.92 37.53
CA LEU A 362 6.92 -7.64 36.26
C LEU A 362 7.90 -8.82 36.32
N LEU A 363 8.97 -8.70 37.12
CA LEU A 363 9.90 -9.80 37.35
C LEU A 363 9.36 -10.83 38.34
N ASN A 364 8.40 -10.48 39.20
CA ASN A 364 7.77 -11.38 40.18
C ASN A 364 8.80 -12.22 40.98
N GLY A 365 9.88 -11.57 41.43
CA GLY A 365 10.97 -12.22 42.17
C GLY A 365 11.96 -13.04 41.32
N ALA A 366 11.75 -13.13 40.00
CA ALA A 366 12.72 -13.74 39.09
C ALA A 366 13.98 -12.88 38.95
N LYS A 367 15.12 -13.56 38.74
CA LYS A 367 16.39 -12.88 38.45
C LYS A 367 16.30 -12.19 37.10
N GLU A 368 16.69 -10.92 37.07
CA GLU A 368 16.78 -10.17 35.82
C GLU A 368 17.84 -10.76 34.88
N LEU A 369 17.45 -11.02 33.64
CA LEU A 369 18.31 -11.47 32.56
C LEU A 369 18.76 -10.27 31.73
N CYS A 370 20.04 -10.22 31.33
CA CYS A 370 20.61 -9.14 30.52
C CYS A 370 20.31 -7.71 31.05
N PRO A 371 20.98 -7.25 32.11
CA PRO A 371 20.70 -5.95 32.73
C PRO A 371 20.92 -4.74 31.80
N ASP A 372 21.82 -4.88 30.83
CA ASP A 372 22.16 -3.81 29.87
C ASP A 372 21.21 -3.76 28.65
N VAL A 373 20.22 -4.66 28.59
CA VAL A 373 19.25 -4.74 27.49
C VAL A 373 17.95 -4.07 27.91
N GLU A 374 17.51 -3.10 27.12
CA GLU A 374 16.21 -2.43 27.30
C GLU A 374 15.08 -3.45 27.38
N LYS A 375 14.22 -3.30 28.39
CA LYS A 375 13.08 -4.19 28.59
C LYS A 375 11.81 -3.66 27.94
N THR A 376 11.08 -4.60 27.38
CA THR A 376 9.77 -4.43 26.79
C THR A 376 8.81 -5.42 27.44
N LEU A 377 7.69 -4.91 27.94
CA LEU A 377 6.54 -5.71 28.32
C LEU A 377 5.69 -5.95 27.07
N ALA A 378 5.69 -7.18 26.58
CA ALA A 378 4.88 -7.61 25.44
C ALA A 378 3.82 -8.59 25.95
N ILE A 379 2.54 -8.25 25.74
CA ILE A 379 1.39 -9.04 26.17
C ILE A 379 0.50 -9.31 24.96
N GLN A 380 0.07 -10.56 24.79
CA GLN A 380 -0.93 -11.01 23.84
C GLN A 380 -1.96 -11.87 24.56
N VAL A 381 -3.23 -11.51 24.37
CA VAL A 381 -4.34 -12.25 24.97
C VAL A 381 -5.39 -12.57 23.91
N LYS A 382 -6.13 -13.64 24.17
CA LYS A 382 -7.30 -14.04 23.40
C LYS A 382 -8.56 -13.59 24.12
N CYS A 383 -9.44 -12.96 23.36
CA CYS A 383 -10.78 -12.53 23.74
C CYS A 383 -11.79 -13.57 23.25
N ALA A 384 -12.75 -13.91 24.10
CA ALA A 384 -13.89 -14.75 23.73
C ALA A 384 -15.19 -14.16 24.30
N GLY A 385 -16.34 -14.61 23.80
CA GLY A 385 -17.61 -14.29 24.44
C GLY A 385 -17.59 -14.72 25.90
N ALA A 386 -18.18 -13.92 26.80
CA ALA A 386 -18.30 -14.33 28.19
C ALA A 386 -19.04 -15.67 28.23
N ASN A 387 -18.40 -16.72 28.77
CA ASN A 387 -19.08 -17.97 29.05
C ASN A 387 -20.26 -17.63 29.97
N LYS A 388 -21.48 -17.66 29.42
CA LYS A 388 -22.65 -17.84 30.27
C LYS A 388 -22.47 -19.22 30.87
N SER A 389 -22.11 -19.27 32.14
CA SER A 389 -22.40 -20.46 32.93
C SER A 389 -23.90 -20.65 32.84
N ASP A 390 -24.32 -21.62 32.03
CA ASP A 390 -25.66 -22.19 32.11
C ASP A 390 -25.74 -22.86 33.49
N ASP A 391 -26.20 -22.09 34.49
CA ASP A 391 -26.69 -22.59 35.78
C ASP A 391 -28.20 -22.80 35.72
#